data_AF-A0A8S2PUJ6-F1
#
_entry.id   AF-A0A8S2PUJ6-F1
#
_cell.length_a   1.000
_cell.length_b   1.000
_cell.length_c   1.000
_cell.angle_alpha   90.00
_cell.angle_beta   90.00
_cell.angle_gamma   90.00
#
_symmetry.space_group_name_H-M   'P 1'
#
loop_
_entity.id
_entity.type
_entity.pdbx_description
1 polymer ?
#
loop_
_entity_poly.entity_id
_entity_poly.type
_entity_poly.pdbx_seq_one_letter_code
_entity_poly.pdbx_strand_id
1 'polypeptide(L)'
;MAVVAHSIRVNPCCLFRRASELDNLREDVKYGRTPIHGVNLGGWLVAEAWMTKGSPIWEGVPANIANKGEFKTMQHLGHTKGDARFRKHRDTFITEDDFRDIAQAKLNAVRIPVGYWITKRDTSGGGDPNAYKMFAPGALDYLDKAIKQWAPKYNLLVLISMHAAKGSQNGQDHSSPSSPGNTYWSNYPENVQNTLDNVEFLARRYNNDASFLGISLLNEPS
;
A
#
# COMPACT_ATOMS: atom_id res chain seq x y z
N MET A 1 -14.98 3.88 -3.65
CA MET A 1 -15.38 2.72 -4.48
C MET A 1 -14.11 1.97 -4.86
N ALA A 2 -13.76 0.92 -4.10
CA ALA A 2 -12.56 0.13 -4.35
C ALA A 2 -12.87 -0.92 -5.43
N VAL A 3 -12.13 -0.89 -6.54
CA VAL A 3 -12.20 -1.92 -7.56
C VAL A 3 -11.24 -3.03 -7.14
N VAL A 4 -11.78 -4.21 -6.83
CA VAL A 4 -11.00 -5.43 -6.64
C VAL A 4 -10.57 -5.90 -8.03
N ALA A 5 -9.26 -5.91 -8.31
CA ALA A 5 -8.72 -6.47 -9.54
C ALA A 5 -9.02 -7.98 -9.56
N HIS A 6 -10.11 -8.38 -10.21
CA HIS A 6 -10.27 -9.75 -10.68
C HIS A 6 -9.60 -9.83 -12.04
N SER A 7 -8.77 -10.86 -12.25
CA SER A 7 -8.05 -11.17 -13.50
C SER A 7 -8.92 -10.89 -14.73
N ILE A 8 -8.63 -9.81 -15.44
CA ILE A 8 -9.25 -9.48 -16.71
C ILE A 8 -8.37 -10.12 -17.79
N ARG A 9 -8.75 -11.32 -18.28
CA ARG A 9 -8.12 -11.89 -19.47
C ARG A 9 -8.61 -11.13 -20.71
N VAL A 10 -7.76 -10.30 -21.30
CA VAL A 10 -8.00 -9.65 -22.59
C VAL A 10 -7.03 -10.19 -23.64
N ASN A 11 -7.55 -10.44 -24.85
CA ASN A 11 -6.80 -11.01 -25.99
C ASN A 11 -5.61 -10.13 -26.42
N PRO A 12 -4.45 -10.72 -26.81
CA PRO A 12 -3.25 -9.97 -27.14
C PRO A 12 -3.30 -9.52 -28.60
N CYS A 13 -3.81 -8.32 -28.86
CA CYS A 13 -3.53 -7.63 -30.11
C CYS A 13 -3.46 -6.13 -29.86
N CYS A 14 -2.23 -5.60 -29.79
CA CYS A 14 -1.80 -4.31 -30.38
C CYS A 14 -0.65 -3.62 -29.62
N LEU A 15 0.48 -3.51 -30.35
CA LEU A 15 1.43 -2.40 -30.42
C LEU A 15 2.14 -1.97 -29.13
N PHE A 16 3.40 -2.40 -29.01
CA PHE A 16 4.40 -1.80 -28.13
C PHE A 16 4.69 -0.36 -28.57
N ARG A 17 4.51 0.63 -27.68
CA ARG A 17 4.96 2.02 -27.88
C ARG A 17 6.49 2.11 -27.79
N ARG A 18 7.10 3.08 -28.47
CA ARG A 18 8.55 3.32 -28.37
C ARG A 18 8.90 3.93 -27.01
N ALA A 19 10.12 3.69 -26.50
CA ALA A 19 10.56 4.21 -25.20
C ALA A 19 10.37 5.75 -25.04
N SER A 20 10.64 6.53 -26.11
CA SER A 20 10.42 7.98 -26.12
C SER A 20 8.96 8.40 -25.97
N GLU A 21 8.01 7.59 -26.45
CA GLU A 21 6.57 7.83 -26.28
C GLU A 21 6.08 7.45 -24.88
N LEU A 22 6.79 6.54 -24.20
CA LEU A 22 6.50 6.13 -22.84
C LEU A 22 6.96 7.20 -21.84
N ASP A 23 8.18 7.70 -22.00
CA ASP A 23 8.72 8.77 -21.14
C ASP A 23 7.88 10.05 -21.23
N ASN A 24 7.37 10.38 -22.43
CA ASN A 24 6.46 11.52 -22.61
C ASN A 24 5.16 11.38 -21.79
N LEU A 25 4.59 10.17 -21.66
CA LEU A 25 3.34 9.99 -20.92
C LEU A 25 3.50 10.24 -19.41
N ARG A 26 4.58 9.77 -18.79
CA ARG A 26 4.80 9.98 -17.34
C ARG A 26 4.96 11.45 -17.02
N GLU A 27 5.77 12.14 -17.80
CA GLU A 27 5.97 13.59 -17.65
C GLU A 27 4.66 14.33 -17.93
N ASP A 28 3.91 13.96 -18.97
CA ASP A 28 2.60 14.57 -19.24
C ASP A 28 1.62 14.42 -18.08
N VAL A 29 1.59 13.25 -17.42
CA VAL A 29 0.75 13.06 -16.24
C VAL A 29 1.26 13.91 -15.06
N LYS A 30 2.58 13.94 -14.80
CA LYS A 30 3.17 14.75 -13.72
C LYS A 30 2.93 16.25 -13.90
N TYR A 31 2.97 16.74 -15.14
CA TYR A 31 2.69 18.14 -15.49
C TYR A 31 1.20 18.43 -15.73
N GLY A 32 0.31 17.45 -15.52
CA GLY A 32 -1.14 17.63 -15.67
C GLY A 32 -1.61 17.80 -17.12
N ARG A 33 -0.76 17.51 -18.11
CA ARG A 33 -1.11 17.51 -19.54
C ARG A 33 -1.94 16.29 -19.93
N THR A 34 -1.79 15.18 -19.19
CA THR A 34 -2.60 13.97 -19.34
C THR A 34 -3.32 13.64 -18.04
N PRO A 35 -4.64 13.38 -18.05
CA PRO A 35 -5.38 12.96 -16.86
C PRO A 35 -4.89 11.62 -16.28
N ILE A 36 -5.01 11.48 -14.96
CA ILE A 36 -4.74 10.20 -14.28
C ILE A 36 -5.95 9.27 -14.46
N HIS A 37 -5.72 8.12 -15.08
CA HIS A 37 -6.64 6.98 -15.09
C HIS A 37 -5.95 5.83 -14.36
N GLY A 38 -6.31 5.64 -13.09
CA GLY A 38 -5.61 4.69 -12.23
C GLY A 38 -6.52 3.83 -11.37
N VAL A 39 -5.90 2.83 -10.76
CA VAL A 39 -6.56 1.85 -9.87
C VAL A 39 -5.87 1.79 -8.52
N ASN A 40 -6.60 1.35 -7.50
CA ASN A 40 -6.05 1.12 -6.17
C ASN A 40 -5.60 -0.33 -6.03
N LEU A 41 -4.38 -0.56 -5.53
CA LEU A 41 -3.89 -1.88 -5.15
C LEU A 41 -4.24 -2.16 -3.68
N GLY A 42 -5.52 -2.03 -3.36
CA GLY A 42 -6.07 -2.20 -2.01
C GLY A 42 -6.03 -3.65 -1.55
N GLY A 43 -5.86 -3.87 -0.24
CA GLY A 43 -5.73 -5.21 0.34
C GLY A 43 -4.32 -5.82 0.22
N TRP A 44 -3.36 -5.16 -0.44
CA TRP A 44 -2.01 -5.73 -0.67
C TRP A 44 -1.02 -5.47 0.47
N LEU A 45 -0.55 -4.23 0.63
CA LEU A 45 0.41 -3.85 1.69
C LEU A 45 -0.28 -3.37 2.98
N VAL A 46 -1.58 -3.11 2.91
CA VAL A 46 -2.52 -3.01 4.03
C VAL A 46 -3.70 -3.92 3.70
N ALA A 47 -3.85 -5.00 4.45
CA ALA A 47 -4.81 -6.05 4.19
C ALA A 47 -6.17 -5.74 4.83
N GLU A 48 -7.23 -5.87 4.03
CA GLU A 48 -8.62 -5.73 4.45
C GLU A 48 -9.35 -7.05 4.23
N ALA A 49 -9.96 -7.59 5.30
CA ALA A 49 -10.55 -8.92 5.26
C ALA A 49 -11.71 -9.03 4.26
N TRP A 50 -12.50 -7.97 4.12
CA TRP A 50 -13.64 -7.95 3.21
C TRP A 50 -13.22 -8.02 1.73
N MET A 51 -12.05 -7.45 1.37
CA MET A 51 -11.48 -7.49 0.02
C MET A 51 -10.74 -8.81 -0.27
N THR A 52 -10.07 -9.37 0.74
CA THR A 52 -9.07 -10.43 0.56
C THR A 52 -9.46 -11.74 1.21
N LYS A 53 -10.76 -12.08 1.24
CA LYS A 53 -11.31 -13.23 1.99
C LYS A 53 -10.59 -14.58 1.75
N GLY A 54 -10.06 -14.81 0.54
CA GLY A 54 -9.31 -16.02 0.18
C GLY A 54 -7.81 -15.99 0.56
N SER A 55 -7.33 -14.91 1.18
CA SER A 55 -5.92 -14.77 1.57
C SER A 55 -5.55 -15.71 2.72
N PRO A 56 -4.33 -16.28 2.71
CA PRO A 56 -3.82 -17.08 3.82
C PRO A 56 -3.77 -16.32 5.15
N ILE A 57 -3.80 -14.99 5.13
CA ILE A 57 -3.85 -14.14 6.33
C ILE A 57 -5.03 -14.53 7.22
N TRP A 58 -6.20 -14.80 6.62
CA TRP A 58 -7.46 -14.96 7.36
C TRP A 58 -7.79 -16.41 7.72
N GLU A 59 -6.99 -17.38 7.30
CA GLU A 59 -7.25 -18.81 7.53
C GLU A 59 -7.35 -19.14 9.02
N GLY A 60 -8.56 -19.48 9.49
CA GLY A 60 -8.81 -19.79 10.90
C GLY A 60 -8.80 -18.57 11.83
N VAL A 61 -8.73 -17.34 11.30
CA VAL A 61 -8.92 -16.12 12.08
C VAL A 61 -10.42 -15.85 12.21
N PRO A 62 -10.97 -15.75 13.44
CA PRO A 62 -12.37 -15.39 13.63
C PRO A 62 -12.76 -14.08 12.93
N ALA A 63 -13.93 -14.01 12.31
CA ALA A 63 -14.37 -12.83 11.56
C ALA A 63 -14.41 -11.55 12.42
N ASN A 64 -14.76 -11.66 13.70
CA ASN A 64 -14.76 -10.55 14.65
C ASN A 64 -13.34 -10.05 15.01
N ILE A 65 -12.29 -10.76 14.62
CA ILE A 65 -10.87 -10.35 14.71
C ILE A 65 -10.39 -9.85 13.34
N ALA A 66 -10.66 -10.61 12.27
CA ALA A 66 -10.23 -10.26 10.91
C ALA A 66 -10.77 -8.89 10.47
N ASN A 67 -12.03 -8.58 10.81
CA ASN A 67 -12.68 -7.30 10.51
C ASN A 67 -12.23 -6.15 11.43
N LYS A 68 -11.14 -6.31 12.18
CA LYS A 68 -10.53 -5.27 13.03
C LYS A 68 -9.13 -4.84 12.56
N GLY A 69 -8.73 -5.27 11.35
CA GLY A 69 -7.48 -4.86 10.71
C GLY A 69 -6.27 -5.72 11.06
N GLU A 70 -5.11 -5.36 10.50
CA GLU A 70 -3.88 -6.14 10.61
C GLU A 70 -3.38 -6.25 12.05
N PHE A 71 -3.54 -5.19 12.85
CA PHE A 71 -3.06 -5.19 14.25
C PHE A 71 -3.69 -6.34 15.05
N LYS A 72 -5.02 -6.45 15.02
CA LYS A 72 -5.75 -7.49 15.76
C LYS A 72 -5.51 -8.87 15.17
N THR A 73 -5.33 -8.95 13.86
CA THR A 73 -5.02 -10.19 13.17
C THR A 73 -3.63 -10.72 13.55
N MET A 74 -2.61 -9.87 13.54
CA MET A 74 -1.26 -10.23 13.98
C MET A 74 -1.20 -10.54 15.47
N GLN A 75 -1.94 -9.79 16.31
CA GLN A 75 -2.06 -10.09 17.73
C GLN A 75 -2.63 -11.49 17.98
N HIS A 76 -3.57 -11.95 17.14
CA HIS A 76 -4.15 -13.29 17.23
C HIS A 76 -3.22 -14.38 16.67
N LEU A 77 -2.56 -14.14 15.54
CA LEU A 77 -1.72 -15.13 14.86
C LEU A 77 -0.34 -15.30 15.50
N GLY A 78 0.21 -14.23 16.06
CA GLY A 78 1.62 -14.12 16.43
C GLY A 78 2.56 -14.16 15.21
N HIS A 79 3.84 -13.82 15.42
CA HIS A 79 4.81 -13.70 14.33
C HIS A 79 5.07 -14.99 13.55
N THR A 80 5.11 -16.14 14.22
CA THR A 80 5.42 -17.42 13.55
C THR A 80 4.44 -17.73 12.42
N LYS A 81 3.13 -17.56 12.66
CA LYS A 81 2.09 -17.79 11.63
C LYS A 81 1.82 -16.55 10.80
N GLY A 82 1.73 -15.39 11.47
CA GLY A 82 1.40 -14.11 10.85
C GLY A 82 2.41 -13.73 9.76
N ASP A 83 3.70 -13.71 10.07
CA ASP A 83 4.73 -13.27 9.12
C ASP A 83 4.76 -14.17 7.87
N ALA A 84 4.63 -15.49 8.04
CA ALA A 84 4.59 -16.44 6.94
C ALA A 84 3.38 -16.24 6.02
N ARG A 85 2.19 -15.98 6.61
CA ARG A 85 0.95 -15.75 5.87
C ARG A 85 0.94 -14.42 5.13
N PHE A 86 1.37 -13.35 5.79
CA PHE A 86 1.50 -12.03 5.15
C PHE A 86 2.55 -12.04 4.04
N ARG A 87 3.66 -12.77 4.20
CA ARG A 87 4.64 -12.96 3.13
C ARG A 87 4.00 -13.65 1.93
N LYS A 88 3.36 -14.82 2.15
CA LYS A 88 2.68 -15.57 1.09
C LYS A 88 1.63 -14.71 0.38
N HIS A 89 0.84 -13.94 1.13
CA HIS A 89 -0.13 -12.99 0.56
C HIS A 89 0.55 -11.96 -0.33
N ARG A 90 1.60 -11.29 0.14
CA ARG A 90 2.30 -10.26 -0.64
C ARG A 90 3.01 -10.83 -1.87
N ASP A 91 3.46 -12.08 -1.82
CA ASP A 91 4.06 -12.80 -2.93
C ASP A 91 3.07 -13.15 -4.05
N THR A 92 1.80 -13.38 -3.72
CA THR A 92 0.82 -13.93 -4.68
C THR A 92 -0.36 -13.02 -5.00
N PHE A 93 -0.67 -12.02 -4.16
CA PHE A 93 -1.88 -11.22 -4.31
C PHE A 93 -1.76 -10.15 -5.39
N ILE A 94 -0.62 -9.46 -5.46
CA ILE A 94 -0.27 -8.54 -6.55
C ILE A 94 1.13 -8.90 -7.04
N THR A 95 1.26 -9.02 -8.35
CA THR A 95 2.46 -9.49 -9.05
C THR A 95 2.80 -8.54 -10.21
N GLU A 96 3.90 -8.81 -10.90
CA GLU A 96 4.25 -8.06 -12.12
C GLU A 96 3.18 -8.17 -13.20
N ASP A 97 2.51 -9.31 -13.29
CA ASP A 97 1.46 -9.58 -14.26
C ASP A 97 0.27 -8.62 -14.08
N ASP A 98 -0.07 -8.25 -12.84
CA ASP A 98 -1.12 -7.27 -12.58
C ASP A 98 -0.74 -5.88 -13.12
N PHE A 99 0.53 -5.48 -13.04
CA PHE A 99 1.00 -4.21 -13.62
C PHE A 99 0.95 -4.24 -15.14
N ARG A 100 1.29 -5.37 -15.77
CA ARG A 100 1.12 -5.56 -17.21
C ARG A 100 -0.35 -5.41 -17.60
N ASP A 101 -1.25 -6.08 -16.90
CA ASP A 101 -2.67 -6.11 -17.22
C ASP A 101 -3.31 -4.72 -17.02
N ILE A 102 -2.93 -3.98 -15.97
CA ILE A 102 -3.33 -2.58 -15.74
C ILE A 102 -2.93 -1.68 -16.92
N ALA A 103 -1.70 -1.80 -17.41
CA ALA A 103 -1.24 -1.02 -18.55
C ALA A 103 -1.92 -1.44 -19.87
N GLN A 104 -2.19 -2.73 -20.05
CA GLN A 104 -2.96 -3.23 -21.20
C GLN A 104 -4.39 -2.68 -21.22
N ALA A 105 -5.00 -2.50 -20.04
CA ALA A 105 -6.27 -1.81 -19.84
C ALA A 105 -6.20 -0.28 -20.04
N LYS A 106 -5.04 0.25 -20.50
CA LYS A 106 -4.80 1.67 -20.82
C LYS A 106 -4.88 2.61 -19.61
N LEU A 107 -4.66 2.06 -18.41
CA LEU A 107 -4.46 2.84 -17.21
C LEU A 107 -3.01 3.32 -17.14
N ASN A 108 -2.78 4.45 -16.47
CA ASN A 108 -1.48 5.12 -16.41
C ASN A 108 -0.96 5.32 -14.96
N ALA A 109 -1.73 4.95 -13.94
CA ALA A 109 -1.30 5.05 -12.56
C ALA A 109 -1.87 3.95 -11.66
N VAL A 110 -1.17 3.69 -10.57
CA VAL A 110 -1.63 2.87 -9.44
C VAL A 110 -1.48 3.63 -8.13
N ARG A 111 -2.45 3.48 -7.23
CA ARG A 111 -2.37 3.95 -5.86
C ARG A 111 -2.10 2.77 -4.93
N ILE A 112 -1.04 2.86 -4.12
CA ILE A 112 -0.60 1.78 -3.22
C ILE A 112 -0.77 2.23 -1.76
N PRO A 113 -1.77 1.68 -1.04
CA PRO A 113 -1.90 1.85 0.41
C PRO A 113 -0.72 1.27 1.17
N VAL A 114 -0.15 2.02 2.12
CA VAL A 114 0.88 1.55 3.05
C VAL A 114 0.55 1.96 4.48
N GLY A 115 0.92 1.12 5.45
CA GLY A 115 0.84 1.45 6.87
C GLY A 115 2.17 1.97 7.41
N TYR A 116 2.11 2.73 8.50
CA TYR A 116 3.30 3.33 9.16
C TYR A 116 4.36 2.29 9.55
N TRP A 117 3.98 1.02 9.72
CA TRP A 117 4.90 -0.07 10.02
C TRP A 117 5.87 -0.41 8.86
N ILE A 118 5.61 0.09 7.65
CA ILE A 118 6.41 -0.23 6.45
C ILE A 118 7.88 0.15 6.58
N THR A 119 8.19 1.25 7.29
CA THR A 119 9.57 1.74 7.46
C THR A 119 10.32 1.06 8.59
N LYS A 120 9.63 0.26 9.43
CA LYS A 120 10.19 -0.40 10.63
C LYS A 120 10.96 0.56 11.54
N ARG A 121 10.54 1.82 11.58
CA ARG A 121 11.20 2.87 12.33
C ARG A 121 10.16 3.72 13.03
N ASP A 122 10.50 4.12 14.25
CA ASP A 122 9.80 5.18 14.95
C ASP A 122 10.83 6.08 15.63
N THR A 123 10.96 7.31 15.13
CA THR A 123 11.87 8.33 15.63
C THR A 123 11.14 9.47 16.34
N SER A 124 9.83 9.34 16.53
CA SER A 124 8.96 10.38 17.09
C SER A 124 9.21 10.70 18.57
N GLY A 125 9.90 9.82 19.31
CA GLY A 125 10.26 10.03 20.71
C GLY A 125 9.11 9.91 21.71
N GLY A 126 7.94 9.41 21.31
CA GLY A 126 6.76 9.24 22.17
C GLY A 126 5.94 7.97 21.89
N GLY A 127 5.12 7.58 22.87
CA GLY A 127 4.38 6.31 22.86
C GLY A 127 5.31 5.08 22.84
N ASP A 128 4.79 3.92 22.41
CA ASP A 128 5.62 2.72 22.21
C ASP A 128 6.42 2.83 20.90
N PRO A 129 7.76 2.93 20.93
CA PRO A 129 8.60 3.00 19.73
C PRO A 129 8.66 1.67 18.98
N ASN A 130 8.15 0.58 19.56
CA ASN A 130 8.10 -0.75 18.97
C ASN A 130 6.71 -1.11 18.43
N ALA A 131 5.75 -0.19 18.39
CA ALA A 131 4.39 -0.48 17.95
C ALA A 131 4.34 -1.09 16.53
N TYR A 132 5.24 -0.68 15.64
CA TYR A 132 5.38 -1.26 14.30
C TYR A 132 5.73 -2.76 14.31
N LYS A 133 6.37 -3.26 15.38
CA LYS A 133 6.76 -4.66 15.50
C LYS A 133 5.56 -5.59 15.64
N MET A 134 4.37 -5.09 16.00
CA MET A 134 3.16 -5.92 15.99
C MET A 134 2.80 -6.40 14.57
N PHE A 135 3.23 -5.69 13.52
CA PHE A 135 2.85 -5.98 12.14
C PHE A 135 3.84 -6.91 11.44
N ALA A 136 3.36 -7.63 10.42
CA ALA A 136 4.21 -8.51 9.63
C ALA A 136 5.24 -7.71 8.80
N PRO A 137 6.54 -8.02 8.90
CA PRO A 137 7.60 -7.27 8.24
C PRO A 137 7.66 -7.49 6.73
N GLY A 138 8.46 -6.66 6.04
CA GLY A 138 8.90 -6.92 4.65
C GLY A 138 8.06 -6.25 3.56
N ALA A 139 7.02 -5.48 3.90
CA ALA A 139 6.19 -4.77 2.92
C ALA A 139 6.99 -3.79 2.03
N LEU A 140 8.07 -3.19 2.56
CA LEU A 140 8.90 -2.23 1.82
C LEU A 140 9.55 -2.85 0.57
N ASP A 141 9.97 -4.10 0.63
CA ASP A 141 10.61 -4.78 -0.51
C ASP A 141 9.64 -4.95 -1.69
N TYR A 142 8.35 -5.13 -1.41
CA TYR A 142 7.30 -5.21 -2.44
C TYR A 142 6.98 -3.83 -3.03
N LEU A 143 6.99 -2.79 -2.20
CA LEU A 143 6.87 -1.41 -2.68
C LEU A 143 8.05 -1.02 -3.58
N ASP A 144 9.28 -1.45 -3.23
CA ASP A 144 10.46 -1.27 -4.07
C ASP A 144 10.30 -2.00 -5.41
N LYS A 145 9.85 -3.26 -5.42
CA LYS A 145 9.56 -3.99 -6.66
C LYS A 145 8.54 -3.24 -7.52
N ALA A 146 7.45 -2.77 -6.94
CA ALA A 146 6.42 -2.02 -7.65
C ALA A 146 6.97 -0.74 -8.29
N ILE A 147 7.66 0.10 -7.52
CA ILE A 147 8.11 1.43 -7.98
C ILE A 147 9.34 1.35 -8.89
N LYS A 148 10.30 0.48 -8.56
CA LYS A 148 11.63 0.45 -9.21
C LYS A 148 11.73 -0.57 -10.33
N GLN A 149 10.84 -1.56 -10.37
CA GLN A 149 10.96 -2.68 -11.31
C GLN A 149 9.71 -2.87 -12.18
N TRP A 150 8.52 -2.91 -11.60
CA TRP A 150 7.30 -3.23 -12.35
C TRP A 150 6.71 -2.00 -13.05
N ALA A 151 6.40 -0.93 -12.32
CA ALA A 151 5.82 0.28 -12.89
C ALA A 151 6.69 0.92 -14.00
N PRO A 152 8.04 0.89 -13.91
CA PRO A 152 8.91 1.37 -14.98
C PRO A 152 8.77 0.61 -16.30
N LYS A 153 8.52 -0.71 -16.26
CA LYS A 153 8.37 -1.53 -17.48
C LYS A 153 7.07 -1.25 -18.23
N TYR A 154 6.01 -0.93 -17.50
CA TYR A 154 4.65 -0.81 -18.05
C TYR A 154 4.14 0.63 -18.13
N ASN A 155 5.04 1.60 -17.93
CA ASN A 155 4.70 3.02 -18.00
C ASN A 155 3.63 3.48 -17.03
N LEU A 156 3.63 2.88 -15.84
CA LEU A 156 2.74 3.24 -14.76
C LEU A 156 3.43 4.21 -13.80
N LEU A 157 2.64 5.13 -13.27
CA LEU A 157 3.00 6.00 -12.16
C LEU A 157 2.43 5.44 -10.86
N VAL A 158 3.14 5.65 -9.75
CA VAL A 158 2.79 5.12 -8.43
C VAL A 158 2.56 6.27 -7.46
N LEU A 159 1.33 6.37 -6.96
CA LEU A 159 0.97 7.21 -5.83
C LEU A 159 1.00 6.36 -4.56
N ILE A 160 1.95 6.63 -3.66
CA ILE A 160 1.95 6.00 -2.33
C ILE A 160 0.86 6.67 -1.50
N SER A 161 0.08 5.90 -0.74
CA SER A 161 -0.87 6.46 0.21
C SER A 161 -0.56 6.02 1.62
N MET A 162 -0.29 6.98 2.51
CA MET A 162 -0.21 6.75 3.94
C MET A 162 -1.61 6.38 4.46
N HIS A 163 -1.88 5.08 4.47
CA HIS A 163 -3.22 4.53 4.62
C HIS A 163 -3.56 4.22 6.08
N ALA A 164 -2.55 3.88 6.88
CA ALA A 164 -2.68 3.63 8.30
C ALA A 164 -1.58 4.38 9.05
N ALA A 165 -1.96 5.39 9.83
CA ALA A 165 -1.04 6.13 10.68
C ALA A 165 -0.91 5.49 12.08
N LYS A 166 0.20 5.76 12.77
CA LYS A 166 0.35 5.38 14.19
C LYS A 166 -0.80 6.00 14.99
N GLY A 167 -1.40 5.23 15.90
CA GLY A 167 -2.58 5.64 16.67
C GLY A 167 -3.91 5.58 15.90
N SER A 168 -3.89 5.31 14.59
CA SER A 168 -5.04 5.33 13.68
C SER A 168 -5.74 6.68 13.60
N GLN A 169 -5.98 7.12 12.37
CA GLN A 169 -6.60 8.39 12.04
C GLN A 169 -8.13 8.34 11.92
N ASN A 170 -8.73 7.15 11.92
CA ASN A 170 -10.18 6.99 11.75
C ASN A 170 -10.83 5.81 12.50
N GLY A 171 -10.04 4.96 13.16
CA GLY A 171 -10.52 3.85 13.99
C GLY A 171 -11.07 2.65 13.23
N GLN A 172 -10.99 2.67 11.89
CA GLN A 172 -11.49 1.62 11.01
C GLN A 172 -10.44 0.53 10.76
N ASP A 173 -10.87 -0.66 10.33
CA ASP A 173 -9.99 -1.80 10.08
C ASP A 173 -8.84 -1.50 9.09
N HIS A 174 -9.11 -0.70 8.04
CA HIS A 174 -8.10 -0.29 7.07
C HIS A 174 -7.03 0.69 7.58
N SER A 175 -7.22 1.32 8.74
CA SER A 175 -6.17 2.07 9.47
C SER A 175 -5.52 1.23 10.57
N SER A 176 -5.97 -0.02 10.74
CA SER A 176 -5.42 -1.04 11.64
C SER A 176 -5.14 -0.55 13.07
N PRO A 177 -6.15 0.01 13.76
CA PRO A 177 -6.02 0.51 15.13
C PRO A 177 -5.70 -0.60 16.13
N SER A 178 -4.88 -0.27 17.13
CA SER A 178 -4.70 -1.11 18.32
C SER A 178 -5.95 -1.18 19.19
N SER A 179 -6.80 -0.14 19.15
CA SER A 179 -8.12 -0.07 19.78
C SER A 179 -9.18 0.28 18.72
N PRO A 180 -9.79 -0.72 18.06
CA PRO A 180 -10.80 -0.51 17.02
C PRO A 180 -11.94 0.41 17.46
N GLY A 181 -12.34 1.32 16.56
CA GLY A 181 -13.33 2.36 16.82
C GLY A 181 -12.79 3.64 17.49
N ASN A 182 -11.51 3.68 17.86
CA ASN A 182 -10.89 4.85 18.47
C ASN A 182 -9.84 5.48 17.57
N THR A 183 -9.69 6.80 17.68
CA THR A 183 -8.69 7.60 16.98
C THR A 183 -7.72 8.22 17.97
N TYR A 184 -6.43 8.02 17.74
CA TYR A 184 -5.37 8.61 18.57
C TYR A 184 -4.32 9.36 17.76
N TRP A 185 -4.39 9.32 16.42
CA TRP A 185 -3.38 9.95 15.57
C TRP A 185 -3.18 11.45 15.87
N SER A 186 -4.27 12.24 15.91
CA SER A 186 -4.20 13.69 16.17
C SER A 186 -4.12 14.05 17.65
N ASN A 187 -4.42 13.11 18.55
CA ASN A 187 -4.41 13.34 20.00
C ASN A 187 -2.99 13.40 20.58
N TYR A 188 -2.02 12.85 19.86
CA TYR A 188 -0.65 12.69 20.32
C TYR A 188 0.34 13.21 19.26
N PRO A 189 1.08 14.31 19.52
CA PRO A 189 2.02 14.88 18.56
C PRO A 189 3.04 13.89 18.00
N GLU A 190 3.47 12.91 18.80
CA GLU A 190 4.37 11.84 18.37
C GLU A 190 3.79 10.96 17.26
N ASN A 191 2.47 10.74 17.21
CA ASN A 191 1.83 9.98 16.15
C ASN A 191 1.85 10.76 14.82
N VAL A 192 1.65 12.07 14.89
CA VAL A 192 1.78 12.97 13.74
C VAL A 192 3.23 13.00 13.27
N GLN A 193 4.19 13.13 14.19
CA GLN A 193 5.61 13.10 13.87
C GLN A 193 6.01 11.77 13.21
N ASN A 194 5.52 10.63 13.70
CA ASN A 194 5.75 9.35 13.07
C ASN A 194 5.26 9.31 11.62
N THR A 195 4.09 9.89 11.32
CA THR A 195 3.61 10.02 9.93
C THR A 195 4.56 10.87 9.08
N LEU A 196 5.02 12.01 9.60
CA LEU A 196 5.98 12.88 8.90
C LEU A 196 7.31 12.14 8.61
N ASP A 197 7.85 11.43 9.60
CA ASP A 197 9.09 10.66 9.46
C ASP A 197 8.95 9.57 8.38
N ASN A 198 7.79 8.89 8.33
CA ASN A 198 7.49 7.89 7.30
C ASN A 198 7.40 8.52 5.91
N VAL A 199 6.69 9.64 5.78
CA VAL A 199 6.56 10.38 4.51
C VAL A 199 7.93 10.84 4.02
N GLU A 200 8.75 11.43 4.89
CA GLU A 200 10.09 11.89 4.56
C GLU A 200 10.99 10.72 4.11
N PHE A 201 10.94 9.59 4.82
CA PHE A 201 11.67 8.39 4.44
C PHE A 201 11.28 7.90 3.03
N LEU A 202 9.99 7.78 2.74
CA LEU A 202 9.49 7.28 1.46
C LEU A 202 9.78 8.28 0.33
N ALA A 203 9.61 9.58 0.59
CA ALA A 203 9.93 10.63 -0.38
C ALA A 203 11.42 10.61 -0.75
N ARG A 204 12.32 10.56 0.25
CA ARG A 204 13.77 10.45 0.00
C ARG A 204 14.16 9.17 -0.73
N ARG A 205 13.44 8.07 -0.47
CA ARG A 205 13.71 6.77 -1.08
C ARG A 205 13.36 6.73 -2.57
N TYR A 206 12.29 7.41 -2.99
CA TYR A 206 11.70 7.25 -4.32
C TYR A 206 11.70 8.53 -5.18
N ASN A 207 12.13 9.69 -4.68
CA ASN A 207 12.08 10.96 -5.41
C ASN A 207 12.75 10.95 -6.80
N ASN A 208 13.77 10.10 -6.99
CA ASN A 208 14.51 9.97 -8.24
C ASN A 208 14.01 8.82 -9.14
N ASP A 209 13.02 8.04 -8.69
CA ASP A 209 12.47 6.94 -9.47
C ASP A 209 11.44 7.45 -10.48
N ALA A 210 11.60 7.09 -11.77
CA ALA A 210 10.78 7.60 -12.86
C ALA A 210 9.27 7.39 -12.66
N SER A 211 8.89 6.25 -12.06
CA SER A 211 7.51 5.87 -11.78
C SER A 211 6.95 6.45 -10.48
N PHE A 212 7.72 7.17 -9.67
CA PHE A 212 7.20 7.83 -8.48
C PHE A 212 6.38 9.06 -8.86
N LEU A 213 5.10 9.08 -8.47
CA LEU A 213 4.20 10.20 -8.69
C LEU A 213 4.12 11.14 -7.48
N GLY A 214 4.20 10.57 -6.27
CA GLY A 214 4.08 11.32 -5.03
C GLY A 214 3.51 10.49 -3.89
N ILE A 215 3.13 11.19 -2.82
CA ILE A 215 2.59 10.62 -1.60
C ILE A 215 1.29 11.34 -1.22
N SER A 216 0.22 10.59 -1.05
CA SER A 216 -0.98 11.03 -0.33
C SER A 216 -0.71 10.94 1.16
N LEU A 217 -0.66 12.12 1.83
CA LEU A 217 -0.11 12.28 3.18
C LEU A 217 -0.89 11.56 4.27
N LEU A 218 -2.20 11.39 4.11
CA LEU A 218 -3.04 10.64 5.04
C LEU A 218 -4.35 10.23 4.38
N ASN A 219 -4.74 8.96 4.54
CA ASN A 219 -6.01 8.44 4.04
C ASN A 219 -7.15 8.68 5.05
N GLU A 220 -8.24 9.29 4.61
CA GLU A 220 -9.53 9.35 5.32
C GLU A 220 -9.41 9.67 6.84
N PRO A 221 -8.74 10.76 7.25
CA PRO A 221 -8.80 11.21 8.64
C PRO A 221 -10.23 11.63 9.02
N SER A 222 -10.66 11.28 10.23
CA SER A 222 -12.00 11.63 10.78
C SER A 222 -11.94 12.67 11.88
#